data_AF-X1BY98-F1
#
_entry.id   AF-X1BY98-F1
#
_cell.length_a   1.000
_cell.length_b   1.000
_cell.length_c   1.000
_cell.angle_alpha   90.00
_cell.angle_beta   90.00
_cell.angle_gamma   90.00
#
_symmetry.space_group_name_H-M   'P 1'
#
loop_
_entity.id
_entity.type
_entity.pdbx_description
1 polymer ?
#
loop_
_entity_poly.entity_id
_entity_poly.type
_entity_poly.pdbx_seq_one_letter_code
_entity_poly.pdbx_strand_id
1 'polypeptide(L)'
;MSEIVRAFLSIDIENQALFPHISEAQSKLDINLAKMKLVEIENIHFTLRFFGDTLLTKIDEIKSCLSQIKIEPFEIKVHGVGAFPNNRRPRVIWIGVAQNADRICNLKSEIDSHLEELGYQPERKKFTPHATIARVRYIKDAEKLITNLDGLANESIGS
;
A
#
# COMPACT_ATOMS: atom_id res chain seq x y z
N MET A 1 -27.33 18.84 2.26
CA MET A 1 -26.67 17.94 1.28
C MET A 1 -25.67 17.11 2.07
N SER A 2 -25.72 15.79 1.95
CA SER A 2 -24.78 14.89 2.61
C SER A 2 -23.40 15.01 1.95
N GLU A 3 -22.38 15.30 2.75
CA GLU A 3 -20.99 15.47 2.30
C GLU A 3 -20.43 14.15 1.73
N ILE A 4 -19.67 14.25 0.63
CA ILE A 4 -19.00 13.12 -0.01
C ILE A 4 -17.50 13.26 0.21
N VAL A 5 -16.86 12.20 0.68
CA VAL A 5 -15.41 12.12 0.91
C VAL A 5 -14.82 10.95 0.15
N ARG A 6 -13.51 11.00 -0.12
CA ARG A 6 -12.77 9.82 -0.57
C ARG A 6 -12.21 9.09 0.64
N ALA A 7 -12.68 7.86 0.86
CA ALA A 7 -12.28 7.06 2.00
C ALA A 7 -11.49 5.82 1.57
N PHE A 8 -10.56 5.42 2.42
CA PHE A 8 -9.87 4.14 2.36
C PHE A 8 -9.58 3.66 3.79
N LEU A 9 -9.29 2.37 3.93
CA LEU A 9 -8.84 1.74 5.16
C LEU A 9 -7.38 1.31 4.97
N SER A 10 -6.52 1.59 5.95
CA SER A 10 -5.11 1.24 5.94
C SER A 10 -4.65 0.65 7.27
N ILE A 11 -3.49 -0.01 7.22
CA ILE A 11 -2.62 -0.23 8.37
C ILE A 11 -1.51 0.82 8.28
N ASP A 12 -1.37 1.62 9.33
CA ASP A 12 -0.33 2.64 9.42
C ASP A 12 0.95 2.04 10.00
N ILE A 13 2.09 2.66 9.67
CA ILE A 13 3.40 2.23 10.19
C ILE A 13 3.63 2.95 11.52
N GLU A 14 3.42 2.24 12.64
CA GLU A 14 3.62 2.80 13.99
C GLU A 14 5.11 2.91 14.36
N ASN A 15 5.93 1.96 13.90
CA ASN A 15 7.36 1.94 14.20
C ASN A 15 8.12 2.98 13.37
N GLN A 16 8.32 4.17 13.95
CA GLN A 16 9.07 5.26 13.31
C GLN A 16 10.53 4.89 13.00
N ALA A 17 11.11 3.86 13.64
CA ALA A 17 12.45 3.39 13.31
C ALA A 17 12.56 2.82 11.89
N LEU A 18 11.43 2.47 11.26
CA LEU A 18 11.39 2.01 9.87
C LEU A 18 11.51 3.17 8.86
N PHE A 19 11.21 4.41 9.27
CA PHE A 19 11.15 5.56 8.36
C PHE A 19 12.48 5.91 7.69
N PRO A 20 13.63 5.90 8.38
CA PRO A 20 14.93 6.09 7.74
C PRO A 20 15.22 5.02 6.68
N HIS A 21 14.82 3.77 6.91
CA HIS A 21 15.09 2.67 5.98
C HIS A 21 14.21 2.78 4.72
N ILE A 22 12.95 3.20 4.86
CA ILE A 22 12.08 3.48 3.71
C ILE A 22 12.61 4.68 2.92
N SER A 23 13.06 5.73 3.61
CA SER A 23 13.69 6.90 2.98
C SER A 23 14.96 6.52 2.22
N GLU A 24 15.77 5.61 2.77
CA GLU A 24 16.94 5.06 2.08
C GLU A 24 16.52 4.32 0.80
N ALA A 25 15.50 3.46 0.87
CA ALA A 25 14.96 2.78 -0.32
C ALA A 25 14.43 3.77 -1.36
N GLN A 26 13.76 4.85 -0.95
CA GLN A 26 13.35 5.94 -1.85
C GLN A 26 14.55 6.64 -2.51
N SER A 27 15.64 6.86 -1.78
CA SER A 27 16.84 7.52 -2.31
C SER A 27 17.56 6.70 -3.40
N LYS A 28 17.38 5.37 -3.39
CA LYS A 28 17.93 4.44 -4.39
C LYS A 28 17.12 4.41 -5.69
N LEU A 29 15.92 5.01 -5.72
CA LEU A 29 15.14 5.17 -6.94
C LEU A 29 15.77 6.25 -7.82
N ASP A 30 16.22 5.88 -9.02
CA ASP A 30 16.87 6.84 -9.91
C ASP A 30 15.85 7.76 -10.61
N ILE A 31 15.65 8.95 -10.04
CA ILE A 31 14.75 9.99 -10.56
C ILE A 31 15.19 10.57 -11.92
N ASN A 32 16.41 10.26 -12.38
CA ASN A 32 16.86 10.65 -13.72
C ASN A 32 16.27 9.74 -14.80
N LEU A 33 15.91 8.50 -14.46
CA LEU A 33 15.33 7.51 -15.39
C LEU A 33 13.82 7.67 -15.57
N ALA A 34 13.14 8.30 -14.61
CA ALA A 34 11.73 8.65 -14.73
C ALA A 34 11.36 9.84 -13.85
N LYS A 35 10.38 10.63 -14.30
CA LYS A 35 9.80 11.67 -13.44
C LYS A 35 8.85 11.00 -12.45
N MET A 36 9.23 10.99 -11.18
CA MET A 36 8.46 10.40 -10.09
C MET A 36 8.04 11.45 -9.06
N LYS A 37 6.97 11.18 -8.33
CA LYS A 37 6.64 11.88 -7.09
C LYS A 37 6.80 10.86 -5.96
N LEU A 38 7.73 11.11 -5.04
CA LEU A 38 7.86 10.32 -3.82
C LEU A 38 6.65 10.55 -2.91
N VAL A 39 6.28 9.53 -2.15
CA VAL A 39 5.27 9.66 -1.09
C VAL A 39 6.00 10.16 0.15
N GLU A 40 5.48 11.22 0.78
CA GLU A 40 6.03 11.69 2.06
C GLU A 40 5.97 10.58 3.09
N ILE A 41 6.99 10.47 3.93
CA ILE A 41 7.21 9.31 4.80
C ILE A 41 6.02 9.07 5.74
N GLU A 42 5.40 10.14 6.25
CA GLU A 42 4.22 10.14 7.10
C GLU A 42 2.93 9.66 6.40
N ASN A 43 2.92 9.62 5.06
CA ASN A 43 1.78 9.16 4.27
C ASN A 43 1.93 7.71 3.80
N ILE A 44 3.03 7.02 4.16
CA ILE A 44 3.27 5.64 3.75
C ILE A 44 2.51 4.68 4.65
N HIS A 45 1.63 3.88 4.04
CA HIS A 45 0.74 2.95 4.72
C HIS A 45 0.43 1.74 3.83
N PHE A 46 -0.07 0.67 4.43
CA PHE A 46 -0.58 -0.50 3.73
C PHE A 46 -2.08 -0.35 3.53
N THR A 47 -2.51 0.02 2.32
CA THR A 47 -3.94 0.15 2.04
C THR A 47 -4.59 -1.23 2.03
N LEU A 48 -5.63 -1.40 2.83
CA LEU A 48 -6.48 -2.58 2.83
C LEU A 48 -7.62 -2.37 1.84
N ARG A 49 -8.38 -1.28 1.92
CA ARG A 49 -9.62 -1.13 1.13
C ARG A 49 -9.79 0.29 0.62
N PHE A 50 -10.09 0.47 -0.66
CA PHE A 50 -10.60 1.75 -1.17
C PHE A 50 -12.13 1.73 -1.21
N PHE A 51 -12.76 2.79 -0.68
CA PHE A 51 -14.22 2.96 -0.73
C PHE A 51 -14.67 3.92 -1.83
N GLY A 52 -13.73 4.67 -2.43
CA GLY A 52 -14.03 5.67 -3.44
C GLY A 52 -14.80 6.85 -2.86
N ASP A 53 -15.60 7.50 -3.70
CA ASP A 53 -16.47 8.61 -3.30
C ASP A 53 -17.60 8.05 -2.42
N THR A 54 -17.53 8.34 -1.11
CA THR A 54 -18.35 7.76 -0.05
C THR A 54 -19.08 8.87 0.70
N LEU A 55 -20.38 8.69 0.96
CA LEU A 55 -21.13 9.60 1.82
C LEU A 55 -20.54 9.59 3.24
N LEU A 56 -20.33 10.76 3.82
CA LEU A 56 -19.77 10.89 5.17
C LEU A 56 -20.61 10.11 6.20
N THR A 57 -21.93 10.04 6.02
CA THR A 57 -22.85 9.27 6.87
C THR A 57 -22.61 7.76 6.82
N LYS A 58 -22.09 7.22 5.70
CA LYS A 58 -21.72 5.79 5.59
C LYS A 58 -20.44 5.45 6.35
N ILE A 59 -19.62 6.44 6.71
CA ILE A 59 -18.37 6.19 7.42
C ILE A 59 -18.63 5.59 8.80
N ASP A 60 -19.68 6.05 9.51
CA ASP A 60 -20.02 5.50 10.82
C ASP A 60 -20.57 4.08 10.73
N GLU A 61 -21.32 3.75 9.68
CA GLU A 61 -21.76 2.38 9.38
C GLU A 61 -20.54 1.46 9.11
N ILE A 62 -19.59 1.92 8.29
CA ILE A 62 -18.34 1.19 8.03
C ILE A 62 -17.57 0.95 9.33
N LYS A 63 -17.39 1.98 10.16
CA LYS A 63 -16.71 1.84 11.46
C LYS A 63 -17.40 0.83 12.37
N SER A 64 -18.72 0.88 12.46
CA SER A 64 -19.50 -0.04 13.30
C SER A 64 -19.46 -1.48 12.79
N CYS A 65 -19.38 -1.68 11.47
CA CYS A 65 -19.21 -2.99 10.86
C CYS A 65 -17.81 -3.55 11.15
N LEU A 66 -16.76 -2.74 10.95
CA LEU A 66 -15.38 -3.17 11.14
C LEU A 66 -14.97 -3.35 12.61
N SER A 67 -15.67 -2.72 13.57
CA SER A 67 -15.37 -2.87 15.00
C SER A 67 -15.65 -4.27 15.56
N GLN A 68 -16.35 -5.12 14.78
CA GLN A 68 -16.63 -6.51 15.13
C GLN A 68 -15.41 -7.43 14.90
N ILE A 69 -14.47 -6.99 14.05
CA ILE A 69 -13.27 -7.73 13.69
C ILE A 69 -12.29 -7.70 14.87
N LYS A 70 -11.82 -8.87 15.28
CA LYS A 70 -10.84 -9.02 16.38
C LYS A 70 -9.49 -9.43 15.83
N ILE A 71 -8.46 -8.63 16.13
CA ILE A 71 -7.11 -8.86 15.64
C ILE A 71 -6.14 -8.73 16.81
N GLU A 72 -5.28 -9.72 16.94
CA GLU A 72 -4.11 -9.62 17.83
C GLU A 72 -2.99 -8.86 17.10
N PRO A 73 -2.33 -7.88 17.75
CA PRO A 73 -1.17 -7.19 17.18
C PRO A 73 -0.12 -8.18 16.67
N PHE A 74 0.49 -7.84 15.54
CA PHE A 74 1.55 -8.65 14.94
C PHE A 74 2.60 -7.78 14.27
N GLU A 75 3.83 -8.26 14.25
CA GLU A 75 4.93 -7.62 13.55
C GLU A 75 4.97 -8.08 12.09
N ILE A 76 5.45 -7.22 11.20
CA ILE A 76 5.70 -7.54 9.80
C ILE A 76 7.15 -7.24 9.47
N LYS A 77 7.69 -7.95 8.49
CA LYS A 77 9.00 -7.59 7.92
C LYS A 77 8.79 -7.01 6.53
N VAL A 78 9.19 -5.76 6.33
CA VAL A 78 9.10 -5.04 5.07
C VAL A 78 10.33 -5.35 4.20
N HIS A 79 10.08 -5.66 2.93
CA HIS A 79 11.13 -6.04 2.00
C HIS A 79 10.81 -5.60 0.57
N GLY A 80 11.90 -5.38 -0.17
CA GLY A 80 11.91 -5.29 -1.61
C GLY A 80 11.24 -4.05 -2.15
N VAL A 81 11.62 -3.69 -3.36
CA VAL A 81 10.90 -2.73 -4.17
C VAL A 81 10.24 -3.44 -5.33
N GLY A 82 8.95 -3.18 -5.53
CA GLY A 82 8.19 -3.66 -6.66
C GLY A 82 7.44 -2.53 -7.35
N ALA A 83 6.78 -2.83 -8.46
CA ALA A 83 5.96 -1.85 -9.15
C ALA A 83 4.68 -2.41 -9.74
N PHE A 84 3.65 -1.56 -9.82
CA PHE A 84 2.41 -1.85 -10.54
C PHE A 84 2.26 -1.01 -11.82
N PRO A 85 1.65 -1.57 -12.88
CA PRO A 85 1.24 -2.98 -13.01
C PRO A 85 2.43 -3.96 -13.11
N ASN A 86 3.62 -3.49 -13.46
CA ASN A 86 4.88 -4.25 -13.45
C ASN A 86 6.09 -3.30 -13.66
N ASN A 87 7.30 -3.81 -13.49
CA ASN A 87 8.56 -3.06 -13.63
C ASN A 87 8.81 -2.52 -15.05
N ARG A 88 8.17 -3.08 -16.08
CA ARG A 88 8.33 -2.59 -17.48
C ARG A 88 7.55 -1.30 -17.75
N ARG A 89 6.45 -1.08 -17.03
CA ARG A 89 5.60 0.10 -17.16
C ARG A 89 5.10 0.59 -15.79
N PRO A 90 6.02 0.91 -14.86
CA PRO A 90 5.66 1.26 -13.50
C PRO A 90 4.84 2.55 -13.48
N ARG A 91 3.73 2.52 -12.75
CA ARG A 91 2.89 3.68 -12.39
C ARG A 91 2.96 3.94 -10.90
N VAL A 92 3.09 2.87 -10.12
CA VAL A 92 3.26 2.88 -8.66
C VAL A 92 4.49 2.05 -8.35
N ILE A 93 5.37 2.59 -7.50
CA ILE A 93 6.51 1.88 -6.92
C ILE A 93 6.21 1.72 -5.43
N TRP A 94 6.41 0.52 -4.92
CA TRP A 94 5.98 0.12 -3.59
C TRP A 94 7.01 -0.79 -2.92
N ILE A 95 6.89 -0.90 -1.60
CA ILE A 95 7.63 -1.86 -0.78
C ILE A 95 6.69 -2.97 -0.31
N GLY A 96 7.20 -4.19 -0.26
CA GLY A 96 6.43 -5.40 0.03
C GLY A 96 6.58 -5.88 1.47
N VAL A 97 5.95 -7.03 1.77
CA VAL A 97 6.01 -7.68 3.08
C VAL A 97 6.58 -9.09 2.91
N ALA A 98 7.70 -9.39 3.56
CA ALA A 98 8.41 -10.68 3.51
C ALA A 98 7.93 -11.67 4.57
N GLN A 99 7.55 -11.18 5.75
CA GLN A 99 7.09 -12.02 6.87
C GLN A 99 5.72 -11.54 7.34
N ASN A 100 4.84 -12.50 7.65
CA ASN A 100 3.46 -12.27 8.11
C ASN A 100 2.57 -11.54 7.08
N ALA A 101 2.89 -11.62 5.78
CA ALA A 101 2.05 -11.10 4.71
C ALA A 101 0.67 -11.79 4.67
N ASP A 102 0.62 -13.07 5.02
CA ASP A 102 -0.60 -13.86 5.16
C ASP A 102 -1.54 -13.30 6.24
N ARG A 103 -1.01 -12.75 7.34
CA ARG A 103 -1.79 -12.09 8.40
C ARG A 103 -2.54 -10.88 7.84
N ILE A 104 -1.89 -10.05 7.02
CA ILE A 104 -2.52 -8.90 6.34
C ILE A 104 -3.56 -9.39 5.32
N CYS A 105 -3.25 -10.42 4.53
CA CYS A 105 -4.19 -10.99 3.57
C CYS A 105 -5.44 -11.57 4.23
N ASN A 106 -5.29 -12.26 5.36
CA ASN A 106 -6.40 -12.82 6.14
C ASN A 106 -7.27 -11.70 6.71
N LEU A 107 -6.65 -10.68 7.32
CA LEU A 107 -7.33 -9.49 7.79
C LEU A 107 -8.12 -8.79 6.67
N LYS A 108 -7.49 -8.58 5.51
CA LYS A 108 -8.17 -8.01 4.34
C LYS A 108 -9.36 -8.85 3.89
N SER A 109 -9.23 -10.18 3.92
CA SER A 109 -10.33 -11.07 3.54
C SER A 109 -11.49 -11.00 4.52
N GLU A 110 -11.20 -10.95 5.83
CA GLU A 110 -12.20 -10.76 6.88
C GLU A 110 -12.91 -9.41 6.78
N ILE A 111 -12.15 -8.33 6.50
CA ILE A 111 -12.69 -6.99 6.22
C ILE A 111 -13.65 -7.02 5.03
N ASP A 112 -13.24 -7.63 3.91
CA ASP A 112 -14.10 -7.71 2.72
C ASP A 112 -15.42 -8.44 3.03
N SER A 113 -15.36 -9.57 3.73
CA SER A 113 -16.56 -10.35 4.09
C SER A 113 -17.55 -9.55 4.93
N HIS A 114 -17.09 -8.75 5.89
CA HIS A 114 -17.99 -7.90 6.70
C HIS A 114 -18.57 -6.75 5.86
N LEU A 115 -17.77 -6.16 4.98
CA LEU A 115 -18.20 -5.05 4.14
C LEU A 115 -19.19 -5.45 3.04
N GLU A 116 -19.28 -6.73 2.69
CA GLU A 116 -20.31 -7.25 1.78
C GLU A 116 -21.73 -6.97 2.28
N GLU A 117 -21.95 -7.02 3.60
CA GLU A 117 -23.24 -6.71 4.23
C GLU A 117 -23.67 -5.25 3.99
N LEU A 118 -22.70 -4.34 3.82
CA LEU A 118 -22.90 -2.93 3.49
C LEU A 118 -22.93 -2.66 1.97
N GLY A 119 -22.89 -3.72 1.16
CA GLY A 119 -22.94 -3.65 -0.30
C GLY A 119 -21.59 -3.42 -0.99
N TYR A 120 -20.47 -3.50 -0.27
CA TYR A 120 -19.13 -3.38 -0.88
C TYR A 120 -18.65 -4.74 -1.39
N GLN A 121 -18.66 -4.90 -2.71
CA GLN A 121 -18.22 -6.15 -3.35
C GLN A 121 -16.70 -6.35 -3.21
N PRO A 122 -16.20 -7.58 -2.98
CA PRO A 122 -14.76 -7.86 -2.92
C PRO A 122 -14.01 -7.39 -4.17
N GLU A 123 -12.76 -6.98 -3.98
CA GLU A 123 -11.92 -6.61 -5.12
C GLU A 123 -11.58 -7.86 -5.95
N ARG A 124 -11.76 -7.79 -7.27
CA ARG A 124 -11.50 -8.93 -8.17
C ARG A 124 -10.02 -9.25 -8.37
N LYS A 125 -9.13 -8.30 -8.05
CA LYS A 125 -7.69 -8.46 -8.25
C LYS A 125 -7.07 -9.11 -7.02
N LYS A 126 -6.07 -9.96 -7.24
CA LYS A 126 -5.27 -10.52 -6.14
C LYS A 126 -4.71 -9.36 -5.31
N PHE A 127 -4.98 -9.40 -4.01
CA PHE A 127 -4.39 -8.49 -3.05
C PHE A 127 -2.92 -8.86 -2.82
N THR A 128 -2.06 -7.85 -2.85
CA THR A 128 -0.65 -7.96 -2.49
C THR A 128 -0.40 -6.91 -1.41
N PRO A 129 -0.05 -7.29 -0.16
CA PRO A 129 0.32 -6.32 0.86
C PRO A 129 1.52 -5.48 0.40
N HIS A 130 1.30 -4.18 0.25
CA HIS A 130 2.32 -3.25 -0.21
C HIS A 130 2.07 -1.85 0.35
N ALA A 131 3.15 -1.09 0.53
CA ALA A 131 3.08 0.33 0.84
C ALA A 131 3.67 1.14 -0.32
N THR A 132 2.93 2.13 -0.82
CA THR A 132 3.39 2.93 -1.97
C THR A 132 4.47 3.92 -1.51
N ILE A 133 5.62 3.90 -2.16
CA ILE A 133 6.75 4.82 -1.86
C ILE A 133 6.96 5.87 -2.95
N ALA A 134 6.52 5.61 -4.18
CA ALA A 134 6.59 6.59 -5.26
C ALA A 134 5.52 6.36 -6.35
N ARG A 135 5.18 7.43 -7.07
CA ARG A 135 4.27 7.40 -8.23
C ARG A 135 4.97 7.94 -9.46
N VAL A 136 4.98 7.16 -10.54
CA VAL A 136 5.66 7.50 -11.79
C VAL A 136 4.72 8.32 -12.68
N ARG A 137 5.19 9.50 -13.12
CA ARG A 137 4.46 10.38 -14.05
C ARG A 137 4.76 10.04 -15.51
N TYR A 138 6.05 9.93 -15.85
CA TYR A 138 6.50 9.44 -17.16
C TYR A 138 7.91 8.85 -17.06
N ILE A 139 8.23 7.92 -17.95
CA ILE A 139 9.51 7.20 -18.00
C ILE A 139 10.38 7.84 -19.08
N LYS A 140 11.67 8.05 -18.78
CA LYS A 140 12.67 8.56 -19.73
C LYS A 140 13.48 7.43 -20.35
N ASP A 141 13.92 6.49 -19.52
CA ASP A 141 14.70 5.31 -19.93
C ASP A 141 14.13 4.06 -19.24
N ALA A 142 13.38 3.27 -20.00
CA ALA A 142 12.64 2.13 -19.45
C ALA A 142 13.57 0.97 -19.07
N GLU A 143 14.59 0.67 -19.88
CA GLU A 143 15.49 -0.46 -19.63
C GLU A 143 16.31 -0.25 -18.36
N LYS A 144 16.90 0.95 -18.21
CA LYS A 144 17.65 1.26 -17.00
C LYS A 144 16.75 1.32 -15.77
N LEU A 145 15.52 1.82 -15.92
CA LEU A 145 14.58 1.85 -14.81
C LEU A 145 14.23 0.44 -14.33
N ILE A 146 14.00 -0.49 -15.27
CA ILE A 146 13.78 -1.91 -14.94
C ILE A 146 14.98 -2.44 -14.14
N THR A 147 16.20 -2.24 -14.64
CA THR A 147 17.42 -2.69 -13.94
C THR A 147 17.57 -2.08 -12.54
N ASN A 148 17.26 -0.79 -12.39
CA ASN A 148 17.28 -0.13 -11.09
C ASN A 148 16.25 -0.75 -10.13
N LEU A 149 15.00 -0.96 -10.55
CA LEU A 149 13.97 -1.57 -9.72
C LEU A 149 14.28 -3.04 -9.39
N ASP A 150 14.74 -3.82 -10.36
CA ASP A 150 15.10 -5.24 -10.18
C ASP A 150 16.26 -5.39 -9.18
N GLY A 151 17.22 -4.45 -9.19
CA GLY A 151 18.31 -4.41 -8.21
C GLY A 151 17.86 -4.18 -6.76
N LEU A 152 16.68 -3.59 -6.56
CA LEU A 152 16.11 -3.29 -5.24
C LEU A 152 15.05 -4.33 -4.80
N ALA A 153 14.71 -5.29 -5.65
CA ALA A 153 13.61 -6.23 -5.42
C ALA A 153 13.80 -7.14 -4.17
N ASN A 154 15.04 -7.38 -3.76
CA ASN A 154 15.39 -8.27 -2.64
C ASN A 154 15.94 -7.52 -1.41
N GLU A 155 15.84 -6.19 -1.40
CA GLU A 155 16.39 -5.39 -0.30
C GLU A 155 15.61 -5.61 1.00
N SER A 156 16.30 -5.88 2.10
CA SER A 156 15.67 -5.92 3.42
C SER A 156 15.51 -4.49 3.93
N ILE A 157 14.27 -4.04 4.14
CA ILE A 157 13.99 -2.68 4.58
C ILE A 157 13.94 -2.63 6.11
N GLY A 158 13.23 -3.55 6.75
CA GLY A 158 13.17 -3.59 8.21
C GLY A 158 11.92 -4.28 8.73
N SER A 159 11.65 -4.10 10.02
CA SER A 159 10.48 -4.59 10.74
C SER A 159 9.88 -3.47 11.58
#